data_AF-T0PSN1-F1
#
_entry.id   AF-T0PSN1-F1
#
_cell.length_a   1.000
_cell.length_b   1.000
_cell.length_c   1.000
_cell.angle_alpha   90.00
_cell.angle_beta   90.00
_cell.angle_gamma   90.00
#
_symmetry.space_group_name_H-M   'P 1'
#
loop_
_entity.id
_entity.type
_entity.pdbx_description
1 polymer ?
#
loop_
_entity_poly.entity_id
_entity_poly.type
_entity_poly.pdbx_seq_one_letter_code
_entity_poly.pdbx_strand_id
1 'polypeptide(L)'
;MDERNLTSQQKDEIIAQVRMEVQQQAMQELTKAVQEKCFNKCITRPQDRLDNKQQQCLSLCVERYIDTMKIVSGAIQQRGQRG
;
A
#
# COMPACT_ATOMS: atom_id res chain seq x y z
N MET A 1 -16.70 9.25 -24.60
CA MET A 1 -17.82 8.91 -23.70
C MET A 1 -18.36 10.22 -23.16
N ASP A 2 -19.64 10.51 -23.38
CA ASP A 2 -20.28 11.76 -22.97
C ASP A 2 -20.70 11.70 -21.50
N GLU A 3 -19.97 12.40 -20.61
CA GLU A 3 -20.26 12.50 -19.17
C GLU A 3 -21.62 13.15 -18.84
N ARG A 4 -22.32 13.73 -19.82
CA ARG A 4 -23.51 14.57 -19.62
C ARG A 4 -24.83 13.82 -19.49
N ASN A 5 -24.86 12.49 -19.63
CA ASN A 5 -26.10 11.68 -19.59
C ASN A 5 -25.95 10.32 -18.88
N LEU A 6 -25.20 10.26 -17.78
CA LEU A 6 -25.19 9.06 -16.92
C LEU A 6 -26.41 9.06 -15.99
N THR A 7 -27.16 7.96 -15.95
CA THR A 7 -28.20 7.75 -14.93
C THR A 7 -27.56 7.67 -13.55
N SER A 8 -28.33 7.94 -12.49
CA SER A 8 -27.82 7.84 -11.11
C SER A 8 -27.21 6.45 -10.83
N GLN A 9 -27.84 5.39 -11.34
CA GLN A 9 -27.32 4.02 -11.22
C GLN A 9 -25.98 3.83 -11.92
N GLN A 10 -25.81 4.35 -13.15
CA GLN A 10 -24.53 4.26 -13.86
C GLN A 10 -23.43 5.06 -13.16
N LYS A 11 -23.76 6.20 -12.53
CA LYS A 11 -22.80 6.97 -11.73
C LYS A 11 -22.33 6.19 -10.51
N ASP A 12 -23.24 5.53 -9.80
CA ASP A 12 -22.91 4.74 -8.62
C ASP A 12 -22.00 3.55 -8.97
N GLU A 13 -22.27 2.87 -10.09
CA GLU A 13 -21.43 1.78 -10.60
C GLU A 13 -20.02 2.25 -10.99
N ILE A 14 -19.92 3.39 -11.68
CA ILE A 14 -18.61 3.98 -12.04
C ILE A 14 -17.84 4.38 -10.79
N ILE A 15 -18.50 5.02 -9.80
CA ILE A 15 -17.85 5.38 -8.54
C ILE A 15 -17.35 4.14 -7.81
N ALA A 16 -18.12 3.05 -7.81
CA ALA A 16 -17.69 1.78 -7.21
C ALA A 16 -16.46 1.20 -7.92
N GLN A 17 -16.44 1.19 -9.26
CA GLN A 17 -15.28 0.75 -10.04
C GLN A 17 -14.05 1.61 -9.75
N VAL A 18 -14.17 2.94 -9.81
CA VAL A 18 -13.08 3.86 -9.52
C VAL A 18 -12.54 3.65 -8.11
N ARG A 19 -13.40 3.42 -7.11
CA ARG A 19 -12.95 3.10 -5.74
C ARG A 19 -12.12 1.83 -5.68
N MET A 20 -12.52 0.78 -6.40
CA MET A 20 -11.74 -0.47 -6.45
C MET A 20 -10.38 -0.25 -7.11
N GLU A 21 -10.34 0.49 -8.23
CA GLU A 21 -9.08 0.82 -8.91
C GLU A 21 -8.14 1.62 -8.02
N VAL A 22 -8.64 2.63 -7.32
CA VAL A 22 -7.86 3.43 -6.37
C VAL A 22 -7.30 2.56 -5.24
N GLN A 23 -8.11 1.65 -4.68
CA GLN A 23 -7.65 0.72 -3.66
C GLN A 23 -6.55 -0.21 -4.20
N GLN A 24 -6.71 -0.72 -5.42
CA GLN A 24 -5.71 -1.58 -6.05
C GLN A 24 -4.39 -0.83 -6.27
N GLN A 25 -4.43 0.41 -6.77
CA GLN A 25 -3.25 1.25 -6.95
C GLN A 25 -2.55 1.52 -5.62
N ALA A 26 -3.30 1.88 -4.57
CA ALA A 26 -2.74 2.09 -3.24
C ALA A 26 -2.03 0.83 -2.69
N MET A 27 -2.60 -0.36 -2.94
CA MET A 27 -1.96 -1.64 -2.57
C MET A 27 -0.69 -1.91 -3.37
N GLN A 28 -0.66 -1.57 -4.66
CA GLN A 28 0.54 -1.72 -5.49
C GLN A 28 1.67 -0.79 -5.02
N GLU A 29 1.36 0.46 -4.69
CA GLU A 29 2.32 1.42 -4.15
C GLU A 29 2.88 0.97 -2.81
N LEU A 30 2.01 0.51 -1.90
CA LEU A 30 2.44 -0.06 -0.62
C LEU A 30 3.36 -1.26 -0.83
N THR A 31 2.98 -2.17 -1.73
CA THR A 31 3.78 -3.37 -2.05
C THR A 31 5.17 -2.98 -2.55
N LYS A 32 5.26 -2.03 -3.48
CA LYS A 32 6.52 -1.52 -4.02
C LYS A 32 7.39 -0.91 -2.91
N ALA A 33 6.80 -0.07 -2.06
CA ALA A 33 7.52 0.57 -0.96
C ALA A 33 8.06 -0.44 0.06
N VAL A 34 7.25 -1.45 0.42
CA VAL A 34 7.68 -2.55 1.31
C VAL A 34 8.81 -3.36 0.68
N GLN A 35 8.68 -3.73 -0.60
CA GLN A 35 9.71 -4.47 -1.33
C GLN A 35 11.04 -3.72 -1.32
N GLU A 36 11.05 -2.45 -1.72
CA GLU A 36 12.25 -1.63 -1.76
C GLU A 36 12.88 -1.47 -0.36
N LYS A 37 12.06 -1.12 0.64
CA LYS A 37 12.54 -0.88 2.00
C LYS A 37 13.12 -2.14 2.61
N CYS A 38 12.40 -3.26 2.52
CA CYS A 38 12.81 -4.51 3.16
C CYS A 38 13.95 -5.19 2.43
N PHE A 39 14.01 -5.09 1.10
CA PHE A 39 15.17 -5.54 0.34
C PHE A 39 16.44 -4.79 0.78
N ASN A 40 16.42 -3.45 0.74
CA ASN A 40 17.56 -2.63 1.12
C ASN A 40 17.99 -2.83 2.58
N LYS A 41 17.03 -3.15 3.47
CA LYS A 41 17.32 -3.37 4.88
C LYS A 41 17.89 -4.77 5.17
N CYS A 42 17.36 -5.81 4.54
CA CYS A 42 17.61 -7.19 4.93
C CYS A 42 18.58 -7.93 3.99
N ILE A 43 18.78 -7.46 2.76
CA ILE A 43 19.60 -8.12 1.74
C ILE A 43 20.90 -7.34 1.56
N THR A 44 21.87 -7.61 2.44
CA THR A 44 23.19 -6.96 2.41
C THR A 44 24.15 -7.61 1.41
N ARG A 45 23.93 -8.89 1.10
CA ARG A 45 24.68 -9.66 0.09
C ARG A 45 23.70 -10.46 -0.75
N PRO A 46 23.53 -10.12 -2.04
CA PRO A 46 22.74 -10.92 -2.96
C PRO A 46 23.33 -12.33 -3.10
N GLN A 47 22.47 -13.34 -3.03
CA GLN A 47 22.81 -14.76 -3.19
C GLN A 47 21.61 -15.47 -3.79
N ASP A 48 21.83 -16.64 -4.38
CA ASP A 48 20.79 -17.39 -5.11
C ASP A 48 19.64 -17.88 -4.22
N ARG A 49 19.84 -17.90 -2.90
CA ARG A 49 18.85 -18.34 -1.90
C ARG A 49 18.91 -17.49 -0.65
N LEU A 50 17.75 -17.13 -0.12
CA LEU A 50 17.65 -16.44 1.16
C LEU A 50 18.08 -17.38 2.29
N ASP A 51 19.07 -16.96 3.08
CA ASP A 51 19.42 -17.66 4.32
C ASP A 51 18.39 -17.41 5.43
N ASN A 52 18.44 -18.19 6.51
CA ASN A 52 17.48 -18.09 7.62
C ASN A 52 17.44 -16.69 8.25
N LYS A 53 18.58 -15.98 8.30
CA LYS A 53 18.63 -14.62 8.87
C LYS A 53 17.94 -13.62 7.96
N GLN A 54 18.15 -13.73 6.64
CA GLN A 54 17.48 -12.90 5.64
C GLN A 54 15.97 -13.15 5.65
N GLN A 55 15.53 -14.41 5.68
CA GLN A 55 14.10 -14.75 5.76
C GLN A 55 13.44 -14.19 7.03
N GLN A 56 14.08 -14.37 8.19
CA GLN A 56 13.57 -13.83 9.45
C GLN A 56 13.53 -12.29 9.43
N CYS A 57 14.57 -11.64 8.90
CA CYS A 57 14.61 -10.19 8.75
C CYS A 57 13.47 -9.68 7.86
N LEU A 58 13.25 -10.30 6.71
CA LEU A 58 12.19 -9.91 5.77
C LEU A 58 10.80 -10.05 6.40
N SER A 59 10.53 -11.17 7.08
CA SER A 59 9.25 -11.39 7.78
C SER A 59 8.97 -10.26 8.79
N LEU A 60 9.95 -9.97 9.66
CA LEU A 60 9.84 -8.90 10.64
C LEU A 60 9.73 -7.51 9.99
N CYS A 61 10.48 -7.26 8.92
CA CYS A 61 10.48 -5.97 8.24
C CYS A 61 9.11 -5.65 7.66
N VAL A 62 8.49 -6.61 6.96
CA VAL A 62 7.17 -6.43 6.34
C VAL A 62 6.12 -6.13 7.42
N GLU A 63 6.09 -6.93 8.50
CA GLU A 63 5.15 -6.76 9.61
C GLU A 63 5.30 -5.37 10.25
N ARG A 64 6.53 -4.99 10.62
CA ARG A 64 6.81 -3.70 11.25
C ARG A 64 6.55 -2.51 10.32
N TYR A 65 6.79 -2.64 9.02
CA TYR A 65 6.50 -1.58 8.07
C TYR A 65 5.00 -1.30 7.99
N ILE A 66 4.20 -2.36 7.86
CA ILE A 66 2.73 -2.24 7.78
C ILE A 66 2.16 -1.66 9.09
N ASP A 67 2.63 -2.13 10.24
CA ASP A 67 2.21 -1.61 11.54
C ASP A 67 2.53 -0.12 11.69
N THR A 68 3.74 0.28 11.29
CA THR A 68 4.16 1.68 11.32
C THR A 68 3.29 2.53 10.40
N MET A 69 3.00 2.05 9.18
CA MET A 69 2.15 2.77 8.23
C MET A 69 0.74 2.99 8.77
N LYS A 70 0.14 2.02 9.48
CA LYS A 70 -1.17 2.20 10.12
C LYS A 70 -1.15 3.33 11.16
N ILE A 71 -0.14 3.36 12.02
CA ILE A 71 0.02 4.41 13.04
C ILE A 71 0.19 5.79 12.40
N VAL A 72 1.09 5.90 11.42
CA VAL A 72 1.36 7.16 10.73
C VAL A 72 0.13 7.66 9.98
N SER A 73 -0.59 6.76 9.29
CA SER A 73 -1.80 7.11 8.54
C SER A 73 -2.90 7.61 9.48
N GLY A 74 -3.10 6.97 10.64
CA GLY A 74 -4.04 7.43 11.66
C GLY A 74 -3.67 8.79 12.23
N ALA A 75 -2.38 9.05 12.48
CA ALA A 75 -1.90 10.34 12.96
C ALA A 75 -2.09 11.45 11.92
N ILE A 76 -1.85 11.18 10.63
CA ILE A 76 -2.08 12.12 9.54
C ILE A 76 -3.57 12.47 9.43
N GLN A 77 -4.45 11.47 9.45
CA GLN A 77 -5.90 11.68 9.40
C GLN A 77 -6.38 12.53 10.59
N GLN A 78 -5.90 12.23 11.80
CA GLN A 78 -6.24 13.01 13.00
C GLN A 78 -5.78 14.47 12.90
N ARG A 79 -4.60 14.72 12.30
CA ARG A 79 -4.11 16.09 12.09
C ARG A 79 -4.93 16.83 11.04
N GLY A 80 -5.29 16.17 9.95
CA GLY A 80 -6.09 16.77 8.87
C GLY A 80 -7.52 17.17 9.28
N GLN A 81 -8.09 16.53 10.31
CA GLN A 81 -9.41 16.89 10.86
C GLN A 81 -9.38 18.06 11.85
N ARG A 82 -8.18 18.45 12.33
CA ARG A 82 -7.99 19.52 13.32
C ARG A 82 -7.58 20.86 12.70
N GLY A 83 -7.25 20.88 11.41
CA GLY A 83 -7.06 22.09 10.61
C GLY A 83 -8.32 22.40 9.82
#